data_AF-A0YEK3-F1
#
_entry.id   AF-A0YEK3-F1
#
_cell.length_a   1.000
_cell.length_b   1.000
_cell.length_c   1.000
_cell.angle_alpha   90.00
_cell.angle_beta   90.00
_cell.angle_gamma   90.00
#
_symmetry.space_group_name_H-M   'P 1'
#
loop_
_entity.id
_entity.type
_entity.pdbx_description
1 polymer ?
#
loop_
_entity_poly.entity_id
_entity_poly.type
_entity_poly.pdbx_seq_one_letter_code
_entity_poly.pdbx_strand_id
1 'polypeptide(L)'
;MTDLRLTEIFYSLQGETRTVGLPTVFVRLTGCPLRCAYCDTEYAFHGGEKWSLQAIQEKVASYHPRYVTVTGGEPLAQPNCWPLLTALCDQGYEVSLETSGAISLLGVDSRVVKVMDLKTPASNEMSRNLYENIELLSPQDQIKFVICDRKDYEWARFKLDEHRLVDRVDEVLFSPSFGQIESAELAEWILADNLPVRFQVQLHKLLWNDAAGH
;
A
#
# COMPACT_ATOMS: atom_id res chain seq x y z
N MET A 1 -26.06 1.67 8.53
CA MET A 1 -25.40 2.64 7.63
C MET A 1 -24.00 2.12 7.37
N THR A 2 -23.65 1.90 6.11
CA THR A 2 -22.32 1.45 5.68
C THR A 2 -21.46 2.66 5.35
N ASP A 3 -21.20 3.49 6.36
CA ASP A 3 -20.41 4.71 6.19
C ASP A 3 -18.93 4.42 6.43
N LEU A 4 -18.09 5.14 5.70
CA LEU A 4 -16.64 5.15 5.84
C LEU A 4 -16.17 6.56 6.17
N ARG A 5 -15.06 6.66 6.90
CA ARG A 5 -14.41 7.93 7.18
C ARG A 5 -13.25 8.13 6.22
N LEU A 6 -13.33 9.17 5.39
CA LEU A 6 -12.38 9.46 4.33
C LEU A 6 -11.60 10.73 4.64
N THR A 7 -10.32 10.69 4.32
CA THR A 7 -9.47 11.87 4.27
C THR A 7 -9.64 12.56 2.93
N GLU A 8 -9.63 11.82 1.82
CA GLU A 8 -9.72 12.38 0.46
C GLU A 8 -10.07 11.33 -0.60
N ILE A 9 -10.60 11.80 -1.74
CA ILE A 9 -10.66 11.05 -3.00
C ILE A 9 -10.10 11.94 -4.12
N PHE A 10 -9.02 11.51 -4.74
CA PHE A 10 -8.32 12.29 -5.77
C PHE A 10 -7.89 11.41 -6.95
N TYR A 11 -7.50 12.03 -8.06
CA TYR A 11 -7.09 11.35 -9.29
C TYR A 11 -5.66 11.76 -9.64
N SER A 12 -4.78 10.77 -9.77
CA SER A 12 -3.33 10.94 -9.88
C SER A 12 -2.72 9.82 -10.75
N LEU A 13 -1.39 9.74 -10.83
CA LEU A 13 -0.66 8.56 -11.27
C LEU A 13 -0.31 7.71 -10.04
N GLN A 14 -0.47 6.39 -10.16
CA GLN A 14 0.06 5.49 -9.14
C GLN A 14 1.58 5.69 -9.04
N GLY A 15 2.06 6.00 -7.84
CA GLY A 15 3.45 6.37 -7.60
C GLY A 15 4.36 5.18 -7.28
N GLU A 16 3.75 4.01 -7.04
CA GLU A 16 4.38 2.82 -6.50
C GLU A 16 3.77 1.55 -7.12
N THR A 17 4.28 0.38 -6.78
CA THR A 17 3.85 -0.95 -7.21
C THR A 17 3.99 -1.20 -8.71
N ARG A 18 3.57 -2.38 -9.19
CA ARG A 18 3.61 -2.73 -10.62
C ARG A 18 2.86 -1.76 -11.54
N THR A 19 1.89 -1.02 -10.99
CA THR A 19 1.05 -0.07 -11.75
C THR A 19 1.58 1.37 -11.69
N VAL A 20 2.83 1.56 -11.28
CA VAL A 20 3.50 2.86 -11.27
C VAL A 20 3.36 3.59 -12.63
N GLY A 21 2.97 4.86 -12.59
CA GLY A 21 2.74 5.72 -13.76
C GLY A 21 1.34 5.60 -14.39
N LEU A 22 0.47 4.70 -13.91
CA LEU A 22 -0.88 4.56 -14.45
C LEU A 22 -1.89 5.53 -13.78
N PRO A 23 -2.78 6.19 -14.55
CA PRO A 23 -3.83 7.04 -13.99
C PRO A 23 -4.79 6.25 -13.09
N THR A 24 -4.92 6.69 -11.84
CA THR A 24 -5.55 5.94 -10.75
C THR A 24 -6.33 6.89 -9.86
N VAL A 25 -7.55 6.50 -9.50
CA VAL A 25 -8.31 7.19 -8.44
C VAL A 25 -7.92 6.61 -7.10
N PHE A 26 -7.49 7.47 -6.18
CA PHE A 26 -7.15 7.10 -4.82
C PHE A 26 -8.34 7.37 -3.91
N VAL A 27 -8.73 6.37 -3.13
CA VAL A 27 -9.71 6.49 -2.04
C VAL A 27 -8.94 6.35 -0.73
N ARG A 28 -8.65 7.47 -0.07
CA ARG A 28 -7.83 7.52 1.15
C ARG A 28 -8.73 7.52 2.39
N LEU A 29 -8.77 6.40 3.09
CA LEU A 29 -9.48 6.24 4.36
C LEU A 29 -8.72 6.89 5.52
N THR A 30 -9.46 7.33 6.54
CA THR A 30 -8.91 7.93 7.76
C THR A 30 -8.74 6.90 8.87
N GLY A 31 -7.66 7.01 9.63
CA GLY A 31 -7.38 6.24 10.85
C GLY A 31 -6.38 5.12 10.61
N CYS A 32 -5.32 5.08 11.43
CA CYS A 32 -4.32 4.02 11.41
C CYS A 32 -4.01 3.58 12.85
N PRO A 33 -3.93 2.27 13.15
CA PRO A 33 -3.53 1.78 14.47
C PRO A 33 -2.01 1.73 14.68
N LEU A 34 -1.23 2.16 13.68
CA LEU A 34 0.24 2.22 13.68
C LEU A 34 0.72 3.68 13.73
N ARG A 35 1.94 3.90 14.22
CA ARG A 35 2.68 5.17 14.22
C ARG A 35 4.09 4.92 13.70
N CYS A 36 4.16 4.50 12.43
CA CYS A 36 5.42 4.18 11.78
C CYS A 36 6.36 5.40 11.78
N ALA A 37 7.64 5.20 12.12
CA ALA A 37 8.62 6.29 12.22
C ALA A 37 8.87 7.02 10.88
N TYR A 38 8.56 6.38 9.75
CA TYR A 38 8.71 6.92 8.39
C TYR A 38 7.36 7.19 7.71
N CYS A 39 6.28 7.37 8.47
CA CYS A 39 4.96 7.61 7.86
C CYS A 39 4.91 8.96 7.13
N ASP A 40 4.62 8.95 5.84
CA ASP A 40 4.42 10.14 5.01
C ASP A 40 2.95 10.62 4.99
N THR A 41 2.03 9.86 5.58
CA THR A 41 0.60 10.12 5.55
C THR A 41 0.01 10.33 6.96
N GLU A 42 0.74 10.96 7.88
CA GLU A 42 0.25 11.19 9.26
C GLU A 42 -1.05 12.01 9.30
N TYR A 43 -1.27 12.86 8.29
CA TYR A 43 -2.48 13.66 8.13
C TYR A 43 -3.75 12.80 7.97
N ALA A 44 -3.61 11.53 7.59
CA ALA A 44 -4.72 10.58 7.51
C ALA A 44 -5.01 9.86 8.84
N PHE A 45 -4.32 10.13 9.95
CA PHE A 45 -4.58 9.48 11.24
C PHE A 45 -5.87 9.97 11.92
N HIS A 46 -6.27 11.21 11.67
CA HIS A 46 -7.37 11.88 12.35
C HIS A 46 -8.15 12.78 11.37
N GLY A 47 -9.26 13.36 11.82
CA GLY A 47 -10.09 14.21 10.97
C GLY A 47 -10.93 13.40 9.99
N GLY A 48 -11.07 13.85 8.75
CA GLY A 48 -11.86 13.17 7.72
C GLY A 48 -13.37 13.27 7.91
N GLU A 49 -14.09 13.00 6.82
CA GLU A 49 -15.54 13.13 6.70
C GLU A 49 -16.20 11.76 6.55
N LYS A 50 -17.46 11.64 6.98
CA LYS A 50 -18.25 10.42 6.76
C LYS A 50 -18.87 10.43 5.38
N TRP A 51 -18.60 9.40 4.62
CA TRP A 51 -19.15 9.18 3.28
C TRP A 51 -19.90 7.85 3.24
N SER A 52 -21.03 7.83 2.55
CA SER A 52 -21.73 6.58 2.24
C SER A 52 -21.00 5.85 1.10
N LEU A 53 -21.12 4.52 1.04
CA LEU A 53 -20.60 3.73 -0.08
C LEU A 53 -21.08 4.23 -1.46
N GLN A 54 -22.32 4.73 -1.54
CA GLN A 54 -22.86 5.28 -2.77
C GLN A 54 -22.13 6.56 -3.18
N ALA A 55 -21.95 7.51 -2.25
CA ALA A 55 -21.26 8.77 -2.53
C ALA A 55 -19.80 8.54 -2.97
N ILE A 56 -19.12 7.55 -2.39
CA ILE A 56 -17.77 7.16 -2.79
C ILE A 56 -17.76 6.65 -4.24
N GLN A 57 -18.65 5.71 -4.58
CA GLN A 57 -18.75 5.16 -5.95
C GLN A 57 -19.08 6.24 -6.98
N GLU A 58 -20.02 7.14 -6.69
CA GLU A 58 -20.37 8.28 -7.55
C GLU A 58 -19.16 9.20 -7.77
N LYS A 59 -18.42 9.51 -6.70
CA LYS A 59 -17.22 10.35 -6.79
C LYS A 59 -16.11 9.66 -7.58
N VAL A 60 -15.86 8.38 -7.36
CA VAL A 60 -14.88 7.59 -8.14
C VAL A 60 -15.27 7.57 -9.62
N ALA A 61 -16.53 7.26 -9.93
CA ALA A 61 -17.04 7.20 -11.30
C ALA A 61 -16.91 8.54 -12.04
N SER A 62 -17.00 9.68 -11.34
CA SER A 62 -16.84 11.01 -11.96
C SER A 62 -15.48 11.23 -12.65
N TYR A 63 -14.44 10.47 -12.25
CA TYR A 63 -13.12 10.53 -12.88
C TYR A 63 -12.96 9.57 -14.07
N HIS A 64 -13.96 8.72 -14.36
CA HIS A 64 -13.92 7.68 -15.39
C HIS A 64 -12.67 6.77 -15.32
N PRO A 65 -12.32 6.24 -14.13
CA PRO A 65 -11.07 5.53 -13.95
C PRO A 65 -11.09 4.14 -14.56
N ARG A 66 -9.90 3.67 -14.92
CA ARG A 66 -9.64 2.23 -15.06
C ARG A 66 -9.15 1.62 -13.75
N TYR A 67 -8.26 2.33 -13.05
CA TYR A 67 -7.62 1.89 -11.81
C TYR A 67 -8.16 2.64 -10.60
N VAL A 68 -8.38 1.92 -9.51
CA VAL A 68 -8.75 2.49 -8.21
C VAL A 68 -7.87 1.89 -7.12
N THR A 69 -7.23 2.72 -6.31
CA THR A 69 -6.46 2.29 -5.15
C THR A 69 -7.16 2.73 -3.88
N VAL A 70 -7.54 1.77 -3.04
CA VAL A 70 -8.02 2.03 -1.68
C VAL A 70 -6.82 1.97 -0.74
N THR A 71 -6.59 3.07 -0.03
CA THR A 71 -5.43 3.29 0.85
C THR A 71 -5.86 4.15 2.04
N GLY A 72 -4.93 4.66 2.84
CA GLY A 72 -5.20 5.57 3.94
C GLY A 72 -4.27 5.41 5.12
N GLY A 73 -4.62 6.03 6.25
CA GLY A 73 -4.38 5.25 7.46
C GLY A 73 -4.99 3.85 7.27
N GLU A 74 -4.44 2.80 7.87
CA GLU A 74 -4.79 1.39 7.59
C GLU A 74 -6.26 1.16 7.15
N PRO A 75 -6.52 0.88 5.85
CA PRO A 75 -7.89 0.83 5.33
C PRO A 75 -8.75 -0.23 6.02
N LEU A 76 -8.15 -1.37 6.34
CA LEU A 76 -8.83 -2.49 6.98
C LEU A 76 -9.16 -2.22 8.45
N ALA A 77 -8.74 -1.07 9.02
CA ALA A 77 -9.17 -0.64 10.34
C ALA A 77 -10.64 -0.21 10.35
N GLN A 78 -11.24 0.02 9.18
CA GLN A 78 -12.66 0.29 9.02
C GLN A 78 -13.37 -0.95 8.44
N PRO A 79 -14.27 -1.62 9.18
CA PRO A 79 -14.96 -2.84 8.71
C PRO A 79 -15.73 -2.66 7.39
N ASN A 80 -16.16 -1.44 7.08
CA ASN A 80 -16.84 -1.12 5.82
C ASN A 80 -15.88 -1.01 4.61
N CYS A 81 -14.57 -1.19 4.80
CA CYS A 81 -13.59 -1.24 3.70
C CYS A 81 -13.83 -2.46 2.80
N TRP A 82 -14.13 -3.63 3.38
CA TRP A 82 -14.47 -4.84 2.65
C TRP A 82 -15.62 -4.65 1.64
N PRO A 83 -16.82 -4.17 2.04
CA PRO A 83 -17.89 -3.92 1.09
C PRO A 83 -17.57 -2.79 0.10
N LEU A 84 -16.71 -1.81 0.44
CA LEU A 84 -16.23 -0.82 -0.54
C LEU A 84 -15.41 -1.49 -1.64
N LEU A 85 -14.45 -2.34 -1.27
CA LEU A 85 -13.59 -3.04 -2.22
C LEU A 85 -14.41 -3.89 -3.21
N THR A 86 -15.35 -4.69 -2.70
CA THR A 86 -16.27 -5.47 -3.55
C THR A 86 -17.10 -4.57 -4.46
N ALA A 87 -17.68 -3.49 -3.93
CA ALA A 87 -18.50 -2.58 -4.72
C ALA A 87 -17.72 -1.90 -5.85
N LEU A 88 -16.46 -1.52 -5.62
CA LEU A 88 -15.59 -0.96 -6.67
C LEU A 88 -15.26 -2.01 -7.74
N CYS A 89 -14.98 -3.25 -7.36
CA CYS A 89 -14.79 -4.34 -8.32
C CYS A 89 -16.06 -4.62 -9.14
N ASP A 90 -17.24 -4.50 -8.55
CA ASP A 90 -18.53 -4.71 -9.24
C ASP A 90 -18.81 -3.65 -10.32
N GLN A 91 -18.19 -2.47 -10.22
CA GLN A 91 -18.21 -1.45 -11.28
C GLN A 91 -17.24 -1.76 -12.43
N GLY A 92 -16.46 -2.84 -12.34
CA GLY A 92 -15.52 -3.28 -13.38
C GLY A 92 -14.14 -2.60 -13.32
N TYR A 93 -13.81 -1.91 -12.22
CA TYR A 93 -12.48 -1.30 -12.05
C TYR A 93 -11.41 -2.32 -11.69
N GLU A 94 -10.16 -2.02 -12.05
CA GLU A 94 -8.98 -2.72 -11.52
C GLU A 94 -8.65 -2.11 -10.15
N VAL A 95 -8.98 -2.84 -9.07
CA VAL A 95 -8.87 -2.34 -7.69
C VAL A 95 -7.62 -2.88 -7.01
N SER A 96 -6.84 -1.99 -6.39
CA SER A 96 -5.79 -2.37 -5.45
C SER A 96 -6.07 -1.88 -4.02
N LEU A 97 -5.57 -2.64 -3.05
CA LEU A 97 -5.60 -2.31 -1.62
C LEU A 97 -4.17 -2.14 -1.12
N GLU A 98 -3.83 -0.96 -0.62
CA GLU A 98 -2.56 -0.72 0.08
C GLU A 98 -2.79 -0.84 1.59
N THR A 99 -2.10 -1.78 2.23
CA THR A 99 -2.31 -2.13 3.66
C THR A 99 -0.99 -2.43 4.36
N SER A 100 -0.93 -2.20 5.67
CA SER A 100 0.25 -2.46 6.51
C SER A 100 0.45 -3.93 6.87
N GLY A 101 -0.54 -4.79 6.60
CA GLY A 101 -0.52 -6.18 7.06
C GLY A 101 -0.73 -6.35 8.57
N ALA A 102 -1.09 -5.28 9.30
CA ALA A 102 -1.40 -5.34 10.73
C ALA A 102 -2.85 -5.76 11.05
N ILE A 103 -3.69 -5.90 10.02
CA ILE A 103 -5.06 -6.37 10.10
C ILE A 103 -5.23 -7.50 9.10
N SER A 104 -6.07 -8.48 9.43
CA SER A 104 -6.25 -9.67 8.60
C SER A 104 -6.78 -9.34 7.20
N LEU A 105 -6.18 -9.95 6.18
CA LEU A 105 -6.66 -9.89 4.80
C LEU A 105 -7.86 -10.83 4.54
N LEU A 106 -8.30 -11.58 5.55
CA LEU A 106 -9.42 -12.51 5.40
C LEU A 106 -10.68 -11.76 4.96
N GLY A 107 -11.35 -12.31 3.96
CA GLY A 107 -12.58 -11.74 3.40
C GLY A 107 -12.38 -10.61 2.39
N VAL A 108 -11.14 -10.14 2.17
CA VAL A 108 -10.86 -9.21 1.06
C VAL A 108 -11.24 -9.90 -0.24
N ASP A 109 -12.01 -9.21 -1.09
CA ASP A 109 -12.47 -9.72 -2.38
C ASP A 109 -11.28 -10.21 -3.22
N SER A 110 -11.36 -11.44 -3.73
CA SER A 110 -10.28 -12.08 -4.49
C SER A 110 -9.89 -11.33 -5.77
N ARG A 111 -10.76 -10.44 -6.29
CA ARG A 111 -10.46 -9.60 -7.47
C ARG A 111 -9.53 -8.43 -7.14
N VAL A 112 -9.40 -8.07 -5.86
CA VAL A 112 -8.54 -6.97 -5.40
C VAL A 112 -7.09 -7.42 -5.40
N VAL A 113 -6.21 -6.60 -5.98
CA VAL A 113 -4.76 -6.75 -5.85
C VAL A 113 -4.33 -6.19 -4.51
N LYS A 114 -3.85 -7.05 -3.62
CA LYS A 114 -3.34 -6.65 -2.30
C LYS A 114 -1.88 -6.22 -2.44
N VAL A 115 -1.56 -5.05 -1.90
CA VAL A 115 -0.22 -4.50 -1.78
C VAL A 115 0.06 -4.39 -0.29
N MET A 116 0.71 -5.40 0.27
CA MET A 116 0.99 -5.49 1.71
C MET A 116 2.38 -4.96 2.02
N ASP A 117 2.47 -3.89 2.79
CA ASP A 117 3.72 -3.29 3.24
C ASP A 117 4.16 -3.89 4.59
N LEU A 118 5.04 -4.89 4.56
CA LEU A 118 5.60 -5.52 5.75
C LEU A 118 6.52 -4.54 6.47
N LYS A 119 6.13 -4.16 7.68
CA LYS A 119 6.81 -3.13 8.45
C LYS A 119 8.17 -3.62 8.92
N THR A 120 9.22 -2.94 8.48
CA THR A 120 10.61 -3.24 8.83
C THR A 120 10.93 -2.79 10.27
N PRO A 121 12.05 -3.23 10.87
CA PRO A 121 12.47 -2.78 12.20
C PRO A 121 12.45 -1.25 12.38
N ALA A 122 12.96 -0.47 11.42
CA ALA A 122 13.00 0.99 11.54
C ALA A 122 11.62 1.67 11.56
N SER A 123 10.55 0.95 11.20
CA SER A 123 9.19 1.45 11.35
C SER A 123 8.78 1.68 12.81
N ASN A 124 9.44 1.03 13.77
CA ASN A 124 8.99 0.86 15.15
C ASN A 124 7.64 0.12 15.31
N GLU A 125 7.11 -0.47 14.24
CA GLU A 125 5.82 -1.17 14.20
C GLU A 125 5.95 -2.59 13.64
N MET A 126 7.18 -3.12 13.47
CA MET A 126 7.46 -4.47 12.99
C MET A 126 6.70 -5.56 13.77
N SER A 127 6.49 -5.36 15.08
CA SER A 127 5.77 -6.29 15.95
C SER A 127 4.26 -6.37 15.63
N ARG A 128 3.74 -5.45 14.82
CA ARG A 128 2.34 -5.42 14.38
C ARG A 128 2.08 -6.26 13.13
N ASN A 129 3.11 -6.72 12.42
CA ASN A 129 2.94 -7.55 11.24
C ASN A 129 2.21 -8.85 11.61
N LEU A 130 1.07 -9.13 10.96
CA LEU A 130 0.38 -10.41 11.05
C LEU A 130 0.88 -11.31 9.92
N TYR A 131 1.82 -12.21 10.21
CA TYR A 131 2.44 -13.07 9.20
C TYR A 131 1.46 -14.08 8.60
N GLU A 132 0.36 -14.38 9.27
CA GLU A 132 -0.73 -15.22 8.74
C GLU A 132 -1.32 -14.63 7.46
N ASN A 133 -1.22 -13.31 7.27
CA ASN A 133 -1.64 -12.66 6.03
C ASN A 133 -0.86 -13.15 4.80
N ILE A 134 0.38 -13.62 4.97
CA ILE A 134 1.20 -14.13 3.86
C ILE A 134 0.52 -15.34 3.19
N GLU A 135 -0.17 -16.17 3.97
CA GLU A 135 -0.93 -17.33 3.44
C GLU A 135 -2.25 -16.93 2.75
N LEU A 136 -2.68 -15.67 2.89
CA LEU A 136 -3.87 -15.11 2.26
C LEU A 136 -3.56 -14.31 0.98
N LEU A 137 -2.27 -14.19 0.65
CA LEU A 137 -1.81 -13.60 -0.59
C LEU A 137 -1.87 -14.62 -1.74
N SER A 138 -1.96 -14.09 -2.95
CA SER A 138 -2.08 -14.84 -4.18
C SER A 138 -1.07 -14.34 -5.23
N PRO A 139 -0.85 -15.07 -6.33
CA PRO A 139 0.16 -14.71 -7.33
C PRO A 139 -0.07 -13.38 -8.05
N GLN A 140 -1.21 -12.70 -7.85
CA GLN A 140 -1.45 -11.35 -8.40
C GLN A 140 -1.09 -10.23 -7.42
N ASP A 141 -0.89 -10.58 -6.14
CA ASP A 141 -0.66 -9.63 -5.06
C ASP A 141 0.82 -9.21 -5.03
N GLN A 142 1.14 -8.26 -4.16
CA GLN A 142 2.47 -7.68 -4.04
C GLN A 142 2.83 -7.49 -2.56
N ILE A 143 4.11 -7.67 -2.24
CA ILE A 143 4.66 -7.35 -0.91
C ILE A 143 5.67 -6.23 -1.07
N LYS A 144 5.54 -5.18 -0.26
CA LYS A 144 6.46 -4.06 -0.22
C LYS A 144 7.23 -4.04 1.09
N PHE A 145 8.49 -3.63 1.01
CA PHE A 145 9.31 -3.24 2.16
C PHE A 145 9.81 -1.82 1.94
N VAL A 146 9.54 -0.94 2.90
CA VAL A 146 10.20 0.36 2.98
C VAL A 146 11.51 0.19 3.74
N ILE A 147 12.63 0.48 3.09
CA ILE A 147 13.98 0.27 3.62
C ILE A 147 14.54 1.61 4.11
N CYS A 148 14.77 1.74 5.41
CA CYS A 148 15.37 2.95 6.00
C CYS A 148 16.89 2.89 6.11
N ASP A 149 17.45 1.69 6.27
CA ASP A 149 18.88 1.48 6.49
C ASP A 149 19.31 0.05 6.10
N ARG A 150 20.59 -0.27 6.31
CA ARG A 150 21.13 -1.61 6.01
C ARG A 150 20.51 -2.71 6.88
N LYS A 151 20.08 -2.41 8.11
CA LYS A 151 19.47 -3.41 9.00
C LYS A 151 18.10 -3.83 8.48
N ASP A 152 17.30 -2.86 8.03
CA ASP A 152 16.03 -3.12 7.36
C ASP A 152 16.24 -3.97 6.09
N TYR A 153 17.26 -3.65 5.29
CA TYR A 153 17.59 -4.41 4.08
C TYR A 153 17.91 -5.89 4.39
N GLU A 154 18.82 -6.15 5.34
CA GLU A 154 19.17 -7.52 5.71
C GLU A 154 17.98 -8.27 6.33
N TRP A 155 17.17 -7.58 7.13
CA TRP A 155 15.95 -8.15 7.68
C TRP A 155 14.93 -8.50 6.59
N ALA A 156 14.72 -7.63 5.61
CA ALA A 156 13.81 -7.86 4.51
C ALA A 156 14.28 -9.02 3.63
N ARG A 157 15.59 -9.16 3.39
CA ARG A 157 16.18 -10.34 2.72
C ARG A 157 15.92 -11.63 3.49
N PHE A 158 16.08 -11.60 4.81
CA PHE A 158 15.79 -12.77 5.63
C PHE A 158 14.30 -13.16 5.52
N LYS A 159 13.39 -12.18 5.58
CA LYS A 159 11.94 -12.43 5.43
C LYS A 159 11.54 -12.91 4.04
N LEU A 160 12.20 -12.42 3.01
CA LEU A 160 12.04 -12.87 1.63
C LEU A 160 12.26 -14.39 1.51
N ASP A 161 13.36 -14.88 2.10
CA ASP A 161 13.72 -16.30 2.10
C ASP A 161 12.84 -17.12 3.06
N GLU A 162 12.70 -16.67 4.32
CA GLU A 162 11.94 -17.37 5.37
C GLU A 162 10.51 -17.72 4.94
N HIS A 163 9.85 -16.78 4.25
CA HIS A 163 8.46 -16.95 3.81
C HIS A 163 8.33 -17.30 2.33
N ARG A 164 9.45 -17.44 1.61
CA ARG A 164 9.50 -17.73 0.17
C ARG A 164 8.64 -16.76 -0.65
N LEU A 165 8.75 -15.46 -0.37
CA LEU A 165 7.79 -14.48 -0.87
C LEU A 165 7.76 -14.40 -2.40
N VAL A 166 8.91 -14.58 -3.07
CA VAL A 166 9.00 -14.57 -4.55
C VAL A 166 8.17 -15.68 -5.19
N ASP A 167 7.97 -16.81 -4.51
CA ASP A 167 7.17 -17.92 -5.03
C ASP A 167 5.66 -17.70 -4.83
N ARG A 168 5.26 -16.70 -4.04
CA ARG A 168 3.88 -16.51 -3.57
C ARG A 168 3.14 -15.36 -4.24
N VAL A 169 3.85 -14.28 -4.53
CA VAL A 169 3.27 -13.02 -5.03
C VAL A 169 3.88 -12.63 -6.38
N ASP A 170 3.21 -11.74 -7.09
CA ASP A 170 3.67 -11.24 -8.40
C ASP A 170 5.02 -10.52 -8.26
N GLU A 171 5.11 -9.65 -7.25
CA GLU A 171 6.30 -8.85 -7.01
C GLU A 171 6.57 -8.66 -5.52
N VAL A 172 7.85 -8.77 -5.16
CA VAL A 172 8.38 -8.25 -3.91
C VAL A 172 9.14 -6.97 -4.21
N LEU A 173 8.76 -5.87 -3.57
CA LEU A 173 9.25 -4.53 -3.85
C LEU A 173 10.08 -4.01 -2.69
N PHE A 174 11.28 -3.51 -3.00
CA PHE A 174 12.15 -2.82 -2.06
C PHE A 174 12.14 -1.33 -2.43
N SER A 175 11.58 -0.51 -1.55
CA SER A 175 11.47 0.93 -1.72
C SER A 175 12.36 1.66 -0.71
N PRO A 176 13.22 2.60 -1.12
CA PRO A 176 13.98 3.40 -0.17
C PRO A 176 13.04 4.34 0.58
N SER A 177 13.26 4.50 1.87
CA SER A 177 12.59 5.53 2.66
C SER A 177 13.03 6.92 2.17
N PHE A 178 12.07 7.73 1.72
CA PHE A 178 12.36 9.01 1.08
C PHE A 178 13.14 9.95 2.01
N GLY A 179 14.30 10.42 1.55
CA GLY A 179 15.17 11.34 2.30
C GLY A 179 15.94 10.72 3.46
N GLN A 180 15.76 9.43 3.77
CA GLN A 180 16.52 8.73 4.83
C GLN A 180 17.68 7.89 4.28
N ILE A 181 17.49 7.30 3.10
CA ILE A 181 18.53 6.58 2.35
C ILE A 181 18.54 7.03 0.89
N GLU A 182 19.73 7.12 0.32
CA GLU A 182 19.88 7.43 -1.10
C GLU A 182 19.35 6.27 -1.95
N SER A 183 18.53 6.60 -2.96
CA SER A 183 17.94 5.59 -3.84
C SER A 183 18.99 4.72 -4.54
N ALA A 184 20.12 5.32 -4.91
CA ALA A 184 21.25 4.61 -5.51
C ALA A 184 21.89 3.61 -4.54
N GLU A 185 21.95 3.92 -3.23
CA GLU A 185 22.55 3.03 -2.24
C GLU A 185 21.75 1.73 -2.09
N LEU A 186 20.42 1.82 -1.98
CA LEU A 186 19.56 0.62 -1.98
C LEU A 186 19.67 -0.16 -3.29
N ALA A 187 19.74 0.52 -4.43
CA ALA A 187 19.90 -0.15 -5.72
C ALA A 187 21.22 -0.93 -5.80
N GLU A 188 22.34 -0.35 -5.36
CA GLU A 188 23.65 -1.03 -5.31
C GLU A 188 23.62 -2.26 -4.41
N TRP A 189 22.90 -2.20 -3.27
CA TRP A 189 22.73 -3.38 -2.41
C TRP A 189 22.00 -4.52 -3.11
N ILE A 190 20.87 -4.22 -3.76
CA ILE A 190 20.07 -5.19 -4.52
C ILE A 190 20.90 -5.82 -5.65
N LEU A 191 21.65 -4.99 -6.39
CA LEU A 191 22.52 -5.44 -7.48
C LEU A 191 23.66 -6.34 -6.97
N ALA A 192 24.33 -5.94 -5.89
CA ALA A 192 25.44 -6.69 -5.31
C ALA A 192 25.01 -8.08 -4.82
N ASP A 193 23.82 -8.18 -4.24
CA ASP A 193 23.27 -9.46 -3.76
C ASP A 193 22.53 -10.25 -4.86
N ASN A 194 22.38 -9.69 -6.07
CA ASN A 194 21.55 -10.24 -7.15
C ASN A 194 20.15 -10.67 -6.65
N LEU A 195 19.54 -9.79 -5.85
CA LEU A 195 18.32 -10.11 -5.12
C LEU A 195 17.10 -10.13 -6.07
N PRO A 196 16.24 -11.18 -6.04
CA PRO A 196 15.09 -11.32 -6.94
C PRO A 196 13.90 -10.45 -6.48
N VAL A 197 14.10 -9.14 -6.46
CA VAL A 197 13.10 -8.13 -6.04
C VAL A 197 13.02 -7.00 -7.04
N ARG A 198 11.91 -6.27 -7.06
CA ARG A 198 11.77 -5.02 -7.80
C ARG A 198 12.25 -3.86 -6.93
N PHE A 199 13.25 -3.13 -7.41
CA PHE A 199 13.55 -1.81 -6.87
C PHE A 199 12.48 -0.81 -7.32
N GLN A 200 12.06 0.07 -6.40
CA GLN A 200 11.05 1.09 -6.68
C GLN A 200 11.39 2.39 -5.96
N VAL A 201 11.18 3.53 -6.64
CA VAL A 201 11.11 4.85 -6.01
C VAL A 201 9.67 5.33 -5.92
N GLN A 202 9.37 6.21 -4.97
CA GLN A 202 8.06 6.85 -4.85
C GLN A 202 7.91 7.95 -5.90
N LEU A 203 7.41 7.60 -7.10
CA LEU A 203 7.34 8.51 -8.26
C LEU A 203 6.59 9.80 -7.95
N HIS A 204 5.52 9.74 -7.14
CA HIS A 204 4.74 10.90 -6.75
C HIS A 204 5.57 11.95 -5.99
N LYS A 205 6.57 11.53 -5.20
CA LYS A 205 7.48 12.45 -4.49
C LYS A 205 8.42 13.17 -5.45
N LEU A 206 8.79 12.54 -6.56
CA LEU A 206 9.62 13.17 -7.60
C LEU A 206 8.82 14.17 -8.45
N LEU A 207 7.55 13.89 -8.71
CA LEU A 207 6.70 14.72 -9.57
C LEU A 207 6.09 15.92 -8.83
N TRP A 208 5.64 15.70 -7.60
CA TRP A 208 4.86 16.70 -6.83
C TRP A 208 5.49 17.06 -5.49
N ASN A 209 6.74 16.65 -5.23
CA ASN A 209 7.48 16.99 -4.01
C ASN A 209 6.67 16.67 -2.73
N ASP A 210 6.06 15.48 -2.71
CA ASP A 210 5.29 14.95 -1.58
C ASP A 210 4.03 15.78 -1.22
N ALA A 211 3.50 16.54 -2.19
CA ALA A 211 2.27 17.29 -2.01
C ALA A 211 1.05 16.35 -1.93
N ALA A 212 0.15 16.61 -0.98
CA ALA A 212 -1.10 15.86 -0.82
C ALA A 212 -2.08 16.12 -1.98
N GLY A 213 -2.89 15.12 -2.32
CA GLY A 213 -3.97 15.23 -3.31
C GLY A 213 -3.49 15.30 -4.77
N HIS A 214 -2.25 14.89 -5.04
CA HIS A 214 -1.62 14.96 -6.36
C HIS A 214 -1.20 13.62 -6.90
#